data_AF-A0A1F0F7H6-F1
#
_entry.id   AF-A0A1F0F7H6-F1
#
_cell.length_a   1.000
_cell.length_b   1.000
_cell.length_c   1.000
_cell.angle_alpha   90.00
_cell.angle_beta   90.00
_cell.angle_gamma   90.00
#
_symmetry.space_group_name_H-M   'P 1'
#
loop_
_entity.id
_entity.type
_entity.pdbx_description
1 polymer ?
#
loop_
_entity_poly.entity_id
_entity_poly.type
_entity_poly.pdbx_seq_one_letter_code
_entity_poly.pdbx_strand_id
1 'polypeptide(L)'
;MDRLIGTVSMGVRTPIIETGDNLVDIVFDSVNKAVESKNIEINDKDVVCITESLVARAQGNYATCEQIAKDINDKFKSDEIAILFPILSRNRFSIMLKAFALSGKKLHICLSYPQDEVGNYIMDRMDLFESDVNPYSDILSEEEFRKLAGDYKHQFTGVDYISLYKEMAKNSEVHFFNNPKDVLKFTKSVLVCQIHTRDLTKKLLEKSGAEEIYGLDEIMTKSVDGSGYNEDYGLLGSNLSTEDVVKLFPRDGQSFVDELQEKFIEKYNKEVEVMIYGDGAFKDPVGKIWELADPVVSPAYTKGLSGTPNELKIKYIADTELKDLSIDERTAKMRERISQKAADLKGTNETLGTTPRQITDLLGSLCDLTSGSGDKGTPVVLIQGYFDNYSND
;
A
#
# COMPACT_ATOMS: atom_id res chain seq x y z
N MET A 1 -3.73 -32.79 22.66
CA MET A 1 -4.23 -31.52 22.08
C MET A 1 -3.18 -30.50 22.46
N ASP A 2 -2.12 -30.43 21.67
CA ASP A 2 -0.79 -30.09 22.23
C ASP A 2 -0.37 -28.64 21.95
N ARG A 3 -1.08 -27.93 21.06
CA ARG A 3 -0.92 -26.49 20.85
C ARG A 3 -2.22 -25.71 21.01
N LEU A 4 -2.23 -24.79 21.98
CA LEU A 4 -3.37 -23.91 22.31
C LEU A 4 -3.23 -22.49 21.75
N ILE A 5 -2.02 -22.10 21.33
CA ILE A 5 -1.71 -20.80 20.76
C ILE A 5 -1.47 -21.00 19.26
N GLY A 6 -2.27 -20.33 18.42
CA GLY A 6 -2.14 -20.36 16.96
C GLY A 6 -1.08 -19.39 16.45
N THR A 7 -1.48 -18.51 15.53
CA THR A 7 -0.61 -17.47 14.97
C THR A 7 -0.23 -16.42 16.01
N VAL A 8 1.05 -16.08 16.06
CA VAL A 8 1.60 -15.02 16.92
C VAL A 8 2.30 -13.99 16.04
N SER A 9 2.05 -12.70 16.29
CA SER A 9 2.70 -11.59 15.59
C SER A 9 3.49 -10.75 16.59
N MET A 10 4.79 -10.57 16.34
CA MET A 10 5.73 -9.94 17.27
C MET A 10 6.51 -8.82 16.58
N GLY A 11 6.34 -7.59 17.05
CA GLY A 11 7.17 -6.45 16.63
C GLY A 11 8.60 -6.58 17.18
N VAL A 12 9.57 -6.56 16.28
CA VAL A 12 11.01 -6.63 16.59
C VAL A 12 11.61 -5.24 16.48
N ARG A 13 12.32 -4.83 17.55
CA ARG A 13 12.99 -3.53 17.56
C ARG A 13 14.31 -3.58 16.81
N THR A 14 14.57 -2.56 16.00
CA THR A 14 15.83 -2.38 15.26
C THR A 14 16.57 -1.15 15.78
N PRO A 15 17.90 -1.03 15.54
CA PRO A 15 18.58 0.25 15.66
C PRO A 15 18.02 1.27 14.66
N ILE A 16 18.41 2.54 14.84
CA ILE A 16 18.18 3.58 13.83
C ILE A 16 18.98 3.19 12.58
N ILE A 17 18.32 3.18 11.43
CA ILE A 17 18.91 2.83 10.14
C ILE A 17 19.36 4.10 9.42
N GLU A 18 20.52 4.05 8.80
CA GLU A 18 21.09 5.08 7.96
C GLU A 18 21.22 4.62 6.51
N THR A 19 21.39 5.58 5.61
CA THR A 19 21.62 5.26 4.19
C THR A 19 22.95 4.55 4.01
N GLY A 20 22.94 3.44 3.28
CA GLY A 20 24.12 2.61 3.02
C GLY A 20 24.34 1.51 4.06
N ASP A 21 23.49 1.43 5.10
CA ASP A 21 23.56 0.34 6.07
C ASP A 21 23.31 -1.02 5.43
N ASN A 22 24.03 -2.05 5.91
CA ASN A 22 23.73 -3.44 5.56
C ASN A 22 22.46 -3.90 6.27
N LEU A 23 21.32 -3.68 5.62
CA LEU A 23 20.03 -3.98 6.21
C LEU A 23 19.82 -5.48 6.45
N VAL A 24 20.41 -6.34 5.63
CA VAL A 24 20.35 -7.80 5.82
C VAL A 24 20.94 -8.19 7.17
N ASP A 25 22.15 -7.71 7.47
CA ASP A 25 22.83 -7.95 8.75
C ASP A 25 22.02 -7.40 9.92
N ILE A 26 21.53 -6.18 9.79
CA ILE A 26 20.83 -5.49 10.89
C ILE A 26 19.50 -6.19 11.22
N VAL A 27 18.72 -6.58 10.21
CA VAL A 27 17.45 -7.28 10.41
C VAL A 27 17.72 -8.66 11.01
N PHE A 28 18.65 -9.42 10.44
CA PHE A 28 19.04 -10.73 10.96
C PHE A 28 19.47 -10.65 12.44
N ASP A 29 20.39 -9.74 12.77
CA ASP A 29 20.87 -9.55 14.13
C ASP A 29 19.75 -9.13 15.10
N SER A 30 18.85 -8.25 14.66
CA SER A 30 17.75 -7.75 15.48
C SER A 30 16.77 -8.88 15.81
N VAL A 31 16.42 -9.71 14.83
CA VAL A 31 15.59 -10.90 15.03
C VAL A 31 16.31 -11.93 15.89
N ASN A 32 17.57 -12.25 15.59
CA ASN A 32 18.38 -13.22 16.36
C ASN A 32 18.46 -12.81 17.85
N LYS A 33 18.78 -11.55 18.13
CA LYS A 33 18.80 -11.01 19.51
C LYS A 33 17.42 -11.07 20.17
N ALA A 34 16.36 -10.76 19.43
CA ALA A 34 15.00 -10.80 19.97
C ALA A 34 14.61 -12.22 20.38
N VAL A 35 14.82 -13.21 19.51
CA VAL A 35 14.46 -14.60 19.78
C VAL A 35 15.33 -15.22 20.88
N GLU A 36 16.64 -14.93 20.91
CA GLU A 36 17.53 -15.36 22.01
C GLU A 36 17.10 -14.77 23.35
N SER A 37 16.76 -13.46 23.38
CA SER A 37 16.38 -12.78 24.64
C SER A 37 15.08 -13.30 25.26
N LYS A 38 14.24 -13.96 24.45
CA LYS A 38 12.93 -14.48 24.85
C LYS A 38 12.86 -16.00 24.81
N ASN A 39 13.96 -16.69 24.49
CA ASN A 39 14.02 -18.13 24.25
C ASN A 39 12.93 -18.59 23.27
N ILE A 40 12.78 -17.87 22.15
CA ILE A 40 11.87 -18.22 21.06
C ILE A 40 12.66 -19.07 20.06
N GLU A 41 12.09 -20.20 19.66
CA GLU A 41 12.65 -21.05 18.60
C GLU A 41 12.16 -20.57 17.23
N ILE A 42 13.06 -20.50 16.25
CA ILE A 42 12.73 -20.26 14.84
C ILE A 42 12.31 -21.59 14.22
N ASN A 43 11.21 -21.57 13.46
CA ASN A 43 10.62 -22.73 12.81
C ASN A 43 10.56 -22.55 11.29
N ASP A 44 10.38 -23.68 10.60
CA ASP A 44 10.09 -23.67 9.17
C ASP A 44 8.77 -22.91 8.93
N LYS A 45 8.76 -22.03 7.92
CA LYS A 45 7.65 -21.13 7.55
C LYS A 45 7.28 -20.04 8.55
N ASP A 46 8.12 -19.79 9.55
CA ASP A 46 8.05 -18.50 10.24
C ASP A 46 8.32 -17.38 9.23
N VAL A 47 7.65 -16.23 9.39
CA VAL A 47 7.75 -15.12 8.44
C VAL A 47 8.40 -13.92 9.08
N VAL A 48 9.50 -13.44 8.49
CA VAL A 48 10.16 -12.19 8.85
C VAL A 48 9.73 -11.10 7.87
N CYS A 49 8.98 -10.12 8.37
CA CYS A 49 8.41 -9.06 7.57
C CYS A 49 9.09 -7.72 7.90
N ILE A 50 9.49 -6.96 6.88
CA ILE A 50 10.22 -5.71 7.03
C ILE A 50 9.42 -4.59 6.36
N THR A 51 9.23 -3.47 7.05
CA THR A 51 8.55 -2.31 6.44
C THR A 51 9.28 -1.83 5.19
N GLU A 52 8.53 -1.46 4.15
CA GLU A 52 9.07 -0.78 2.97
C GLU A 52 9.96 0.40 3.39
N SER A 53 9.50 1.11 4.42
CA SER A 53 10.04 2.41 4.83
C SER A 53 11.49 2.28 5.27
N LEU A 54 11.79 1.16 5.94
CA LEU A 54 13.12 0.80 6.42
C LEU A 54 14.04 0.44 5.25
N VAL A 55 13.53 -0.34 4.29
CA VAL A 55 14.28 -0.76 3.11
C VAL A 55 14.64 0.43 2.24
N ALA A 56 13.67 1.28 1.91
CA ALA A 56 13.89 2.49 1.12
C ALA A 56 14.91 3.44 1.77
N ARG A 57 14.90 3.54 3.11
CA ARG A 57 15.83 4.37 3.87
C ARG A 57 17.27 3.84 3.81
N ALA A 58 17.46 2.54 4.02
CA ALA A 58 18.77 1.90 3.90
C ALA A 58 19.34 2.06 2.47
N GLN A 59 18.47 1.95 1.45
CA GLN A 59 18.85 2.13 0.05
C GLN A 59 19.25 3.56 -0.31
N GLY A 60 18.87 4.56 0.48
CA GLY A 60 19.05 5.95 0.09
C GLY A 60 18.17 6.35 -1.09
N ASN A 61 17.01 5.71 -1.26
CA ASN A 61 16.17 5.92 -2.44
C ASN A 61 15.39 7.24 -2.34
N TYR A 62 16.07 8.36 -2.61
CA TYR A 62 15.54 9.71 -2.43
C TYR A 62 15.60 10.52 -3.72
N ALA A 63 14.63 11.42 -3.92
CA ALA A 63 14.62 12.39 -5.01
C ALA A 63 14.25 13.77 -4.48
N THR A 64 14.94 14.82 -4.96
CA THR A 64 14.57 16.19 -4.63
C THR A 64 13.41 16.68 -5.50
N CYS A 65 12.70 17.70 -5.04
CA CYS A 65 11.64 18.36 -5.81
C CYS A 65 12.14 18.85 -7.17
N GLU A 66 13.37 19.34 -7.27
CA GLU A 66 13.97 19.79 -8.53
C GLU A 66 14.24 18.64 -9.51
N GLN A 67 14.69 17.49 -9.01
CA GLN A 67 14.91 16.29 -9.83
C GLN A 67 13.58 15.78 -10.40
N ILE A 68 12.53 15.77 -9.56
CA ILE A 68 11.17 15.44 -10.01
C ILE A 68 10.67 16.45 -11.05
N ALA A 69 10.85 17.75 -10.79
CA ALA A 69 10.46 18.81 -11.73
C ALA A 69 11.16 18.68 -13.09
N LYS A 70 12.44 18.29 -13.08
CA LYS A 70 13.21 18.02 -14.29
C LYS A 70 12.64 16.84 -15.07
N ASP A 71 12.31 15.74 -14.39
CA ASP A 71 11.69 14.58 -15.03
C ASP A 71 10.31 14.91 -15.64
N ILE A 72 9.52 15.74 -14.96
CA ILE A 72 8.26 16.27 -15.49
C ILE A 72 8.49 17.06 -16.78
N ASN A 73 9.50 17.94 -16.83
CA ASN A 73 9.84 18.72 -18.02
C ASN A 73 10.41 17.84 -19.17
N ASP A 74 11.12 16.77 -18.83
CA ASP A 74 11.62 15.82 -19.81
C ASP A 74 10.48 15.02 -20.46
N LYS A 75 9.40 14.75 -19.73
CA LYS A 75 8.25 13.96 -20.20
C LYS A 75 7.13 14.78 -20.86
N PHE A 76 6.77 15.92 -20.27
CA PHE A 76 5.68 16.78 -20.73
C PHE A 76 6.24 17.99 -21.49
N LYS A 77 5.86 18.13 -22.76
CA LYS A 77 6.26 19.26 -23.62
C LYS A 77 5.26 20.41 -23.59
N SER A 78 4.03 20.15 -23.17
CA SER A 78 3.03 21.20 -22.92
C SER A 78 3.46 22.17 -21.82
N ASP A 79 3.05 23.44 -21.94
CA ASP A 79 3.22 24.48 -20.92
C ASP A 79 2.21 24.35 -19.77
N GLU A 80 1.22 23.47 -19.91
CA GLU A 80 0.21 23.16 -18.90
C GLU A 80 0.01 21.65 -18.74
N ILE A 81 -0.24 21.22 -17.50
CA ILE A 81 -0.48 19.81 -17.15
C ILE A 81 -1.69 19.73 -16.21
N ALA A 82 -2.55 18.73 -16.43
CA ALA A 82 -3.56 18.34 -15.46
C ALA A 82 -3.02 17.28 -14.49
N ILE A 83 -3.17 17.53 -13.20
CA ILE A 83 -2.87 16.61 -12.12
C ILE A 83 -4.18 15.93 -11.73
N LEU A 84 -4.37 14.71 -12.22
CA LEU A 84 -5.67 14.04 -12.22
C LEU A 84 -5.82 13.07 -11.05
N PHE A 85 -6.83 13.34 -10.21
CA PHE A 85 -7.30 12.47 -9.13
C PHE A 85 -6.19 11.98 -8.18
N PRO A 86 -5.41 12.90 -7.59
CA PRO A 86 -4.48 12.52 -6.53
C PRO A 86 -5.23 12.14 -5.24
N ILE A 87 -4.58 11.31 -4.43
CA ILE A 87 -5.03 11.11 -3.05
C ILE A 87 -4.83 12.39 -2.21
N LEU A 88 -5.71 12.60 -1.24
CA LEU A 88 -5.63 13.72 -0.31
C LEU A 88 -4.61 13.41 0.78
N SER A 89 -3.41 13.97 0.66
CA SER A 89 -2.33 13.67 1.60
C SER A 89 -1.36 14.83 1.77
N ARG A 90 -1.14 15.19 3.05
CA ARG A 90 -0.13 16.16 3.45
C ARG A 90 1.30 15.61 3.44
N ASN A 91 1.47 14.29 3.38
CA ASN A 91 2.78 13.64 3.47
C ASN A 91 3.18 13.00 2.14
N ARG A 92 2.22 12.41 1.42
CA ARG A 92 2.49 11.77 0.12
C ARG A 92 2.37 12.78 -1.02
N PHE A 93 1.22 13.43 -1.16
CA PHE A 93 0.93 14.21 -2.37
C PHE A 93 1.36 15.68 -2.33
N SER A 94 1.23 16.38 -1.20
CA SER A 94 1.59 17.82 -1.10
C SER A 94 3.01 18.13 -1.57
N ILE A 95 3.98 17.29 -1.21
CA ILE A 95 5.39 17.44 -1.59
C ILE A 95 5.62 17.15 -3.08
N MET A 96 4.93 16.15 -3.63
CA MET A 96 4.93 15.88 -5.07
C MET A 96 4.32 17.06 -5.85
N LEU A 97 3.22 17.63 -5.36
CA LEU A 97 2.58 18.79 -5.96
C LEU A 97 3.52 20.01 -5.96
N LYS A 98 4.24 20.25 -4.86
CA LYS A 98 5.30 21.27 -4.80
C LYS A 98 6.36 21.02 -5.87
N ALA A 99 6.82 19.77 -6.03
CA ALA A 99 7.77 19.42 -7.09
C ALA A 99 7.21 19.66 -8.50
N PHE A 100 5.95 19.32 -8.75
CA PHE A 100 5.30 19.57 -10.05
C PHE A 100 5.19 21.07 -10.33
N ALA A 101 4.92 21.88 -9.30
CA ALA A 101 4.87 23.33 -9.44
C ALA A 101 6.23 23.92 -9.86
N LEU A 102 7.34 23.36 -9.38
CA LEU A 102 8.70 23.76 -9.77
C LEU A 102 9.03 23.48 -11.25
N SER A 103 8.22 22.70 -11.96
CA SER A 103 8.39 22.54 -13.42
C SER A 103 8.18 23.85 -14.18
N GLY A 104 7.49 24.83 -13.57
CA GLY A 104 7.15 26.12 -14.18
C GLY A 104 5.89 26.08 -15.05
N LYS A 105 5.31 24.90 -15.27
CA LYS A 105 4.09 24.70 -16.07
C LYS A 105 2.84 25.15 -15.32
N LYS A 106 1.79 25.57 -16.02
CA LYS A 106 0.48 25.80 -15.39
C LYS A 106 -0.12 24.47 -14.95
N LEU A 107 -0.60 24.38 -13.70
CA LEU A 107 -1.17 23.14 -13.17
C LEU A 107 -2.70 23.22 -13.06
N HIS A 108 -3.38 22.22 -13.61
CA HIS A 108 -4.81 22.00 -13.36
C HIS A 108 -4.96 20.88 -12.34
N ILE A 109 -5.20 21.21 -11.07
CA ILE A 109 -5.40 20.21 -10.02
C ILE A 109 -6.85 19.73 -10.11
N CYS A 110 -7.05 18.49 -10.51
CA CYS A 110 -8.37 17.91 -10.73
C CYS A 110 -8.69 16.92 -9.60
N LEU A 111 -9.60 17.30 -8.71
CA LEU A 111 -9.98 16.52 -7.53
C LEU A 111 -11.34 15.84 -7.75
N SER A 112 -11.45 14.57 -7.37
CA SER A 112 -12.73 13.89 -7.31
C SER A 112 -13.51 14.30 -6.05
N TYR A 113 -14.83 14.22 -6.12
CA TYR A 113 -15.72 14.54 -5.00
C TYR A 113 -16.87 13.52 -4.89
N PRO A 114 -17.32 13.17 -3.67
CA PRO A 114 -16.99 13.80 -2.40
C PRO A 114 -15.68 13.30 -1.78
N GLN A 115 -15.00 12.33 -2.39
CA GLN A 115 -13.79 11.70 -1.87
C GLN A 115 -12.80 11.32 -2.98
N ASP A 116 -11.55 11.06 -2.59
CA ASP A 116 -10.52 10.48 -3.46
C ASP A 116 -10.67 8.95 -3.65
N GLU A 117 -9.72 8.34 -4.37
CA GLU A 117 -9.69 6.90 -4.65
C GLU A 117 -9.67 6.03 -3.38
N VAL A 118 -8.95 6.45 -2.35
CA VAL A 118 -8.80 5.69 -1.10
C VAL A 118 -9.89 6.04 -0.08
N GLY A 119 -10.66 7.11 -0.30
CA GLY A 119 -11.81 7.46 0.53
C GLY A 119 -11.58 8.63 1.49
N ASN A 120 -10.54 9.45 1.30
CA ASN A 120 -10.45 10.72 2.00
C ASN A 120 -11.52 11.67 1.47
N TYR A 121 -12.38 12.16 2.36
CA TYR A 121 -13.40 13.15 2.02
C TYR A 121 -12.79 14.54 1.82
N ILE A 122 -13.31 15.26 0.82
CA ILE A 122 -13.03 16.68 0.56
C ILE A 122 -14.24 17.59 0.84
N MET A 123 -15.39 16.99 1.15
CA MET A 123 -16.63 17.65 1.53
C MET A 123 -17.49 16.71 2.39
N ASP A 124 -18.50 17.24 3.09
CA ASP A 124 -19.51 16.39 3.70
C ASP A 124 -20.34 15.70 2.62
N ARG A 125 -20.72 14.44 2.86
CA ARG A 125 -21.57 13.69 1.94
C ARG A 125 -22.98 14.25 1.88
N MET A 126 -23.48 14.82 2.99
CA MET A 126 -24.78 15.44 3.05
C MET A 126 -24.84 16.72 2.23
N ASP A 127 -23.75 17.50 2.19
CA ASP A 127 -23.68 18.69 1.32
C ASP A 127 -23.92 18.31 -0.14
N LEU A 128 -23.28 17.22 -0.61
CA LEU A 128 -23.53 16.71 -1.96
C LEU A 128 -24.97 16.18 -2.12
N PHE A 129 -25.47 15.41 -1.14
CA PHE A 129 -26.81 14.81 -1.19
C PHE A 129 -27.94 15.84 -1.20
N GLU A 130 -27.76 16.96 -0.52
CA GLU A 130 -28.75 18.04 -0.42
C GLU A 130 -28.64 19.04 -1.58
N SER A 131 -27.65 18.88 -2.45
CA SER A 131 -27.43 19.74 -3.61
C SER A 131 -28.02 19.18 -4.90
N ASP A 132 -28.17 20.06 -5.90
CA ASP A 132 -28.56 19.67 -7.26
C ASP A 132 -27.36 19.21 -8.12
N VAL A 133 -26.15 19.12 -7.55
CA VAL A 133 -24.94 18.72 -8.29
C VAL A 133 -25.02 17.24 -8.66
N ASN A 134 -24.86 16.94 -9.94
CA ASN A 134 -24.70 15.59 -10.43
C ASN A 134 -23.22 15.17 -10.40
N PRO A 135 -22.80 14.29 -9.48
CA PRO A 135 -21.39 13.90 -9.35
C PRO A 135 -20.84 13.18 -10.59
N TYR A 136 -21.67 12.71 -11.52
CA TYR A 136 -21.21 11.97 -12.69
C TYR A 136 -20.96 12.85 -13.92
N SER A 137 -21.51 14.06 -13.97
CA SER A 137 -21.46 14.94 -15.16
C SER A 137 -20.96 16.34 -14.88
N ASP A 138 -21.11 16.81 -13.65
CA ASP A 138 -20.89 18.21 -13.35
C ASP A 138 -19.42 18.47 -13.07
N ILE A 139 -18.98 19.66 -13.47
CA ILE A 139 -17.65 20.18 -13.21
C ILE A 139 -17.84 21.43 -12.38
N LEU A 140 -17.21 21.48 -11.22
CA LEU A 140 -17.27 22.63 -10.35
C LEU A 140 -15.94 23.37 -10.36
N SER A 141 -16.01 24.69 -10.47
CA SER A 141 -14.91 25.57 -10.10
C SER A 141 -14.69 25.57 -8.58
N GLU A 142 -13.55 26.07 -8.13
CA GLU A 142 -13.28 26.27 -6.70
C GLU A 142 -14.36 27.11 -6.01
N GLU A 143 -14.87 28.17 -6.65
CA GLU A 143 -15.90 29.02 -6.05
C GLU A 143 -17.23 28.27 -5.88
N GLU A 144 -17.65 27.51 -6.89
CA GLU A 144 -18.86 26.69 -6.82
C GLU A 144 -18.73 25.58 -5.77
N PHE A 145 -17.57 24.91 -5.74
CA PHE A 145 -17.28 23.89 -4.75
C PHE A 145 -17.29 24.47 -3.33
N ARG A 146 -16.69 25.64 -3.10
CA ARG A 146 -16.68 26.31 -1.78
C ARG A 146 -18.06 26.78 -1.34
N LYS A 147 -18.94 27.18 -2.27
CA LYS A 147 -20.35 27.50 -1.93
C LYS A 147 -21.11 26.26 -1.45
N LEU A 148 -20.76 25.10 -2.00
CA LEU A 148 -21.38 23.82 -1.66
C LEU A 148 -20.82 23.22 -0.37
N ALA A 149 -19.51 23.07 -0.28
CA ALA A 149 -18.81 22.32 0.78
C ALA A 149 -18.21 23.20 1.88
N GLY A 150 -18.21 24.53 1.71
CA GLY A 150 -17.55 25.47 2.60
C GLY A 150 -16.04 25.23 2.74
N ASP A 151 -15.53 25.50 3.94
CA ASP A 151 -14.13 25.28 4.33
C ASP A 151 -13.97 23.90 4.98
N TYR A 152 -14.43 22.85 4.30
CA TYR A 152 -14.35 21.48 4.81
C TYR A 152 -12.92 21.14 5.25
N LYS A 153 -12.82 20.59 6.47
CA LYS A 153 -11.56 20.12 7.05
C LYS A 153 -11.62 18.61 7.20
N HIS A 154 -10.58 17.95 6.73
CA HIS A 154 -10.46 16.50 6.80
C HIS A 154 -10.59 16.01 8.26
N GLN A 155 -11.44 15.01 8.49
CA GLN A 155 -11.85 14.56 9.82
C GLN A 155 -10.68 14.23 10.75
N PHE A 156 -9.63 13.59 10.23
CA PHE A 156 -8.50 13.14 11.06
C PHE A 156 -7.36 14.15 11.15
N THR A 157 -7.15 14.97 10.12
CA THR A 157 -5.98 15.87 10.05
C THR A 157 -6.32 17.32 10.35
N GLY A 158 -7.61 17.70 10.28
CA GLY A 158 -8.07 19.08 10.42
C GLY A 158 -7.62 20.00 9.27
N VAL A 159 -7.10 19.42 8.18
CA VAL A 159 -6.54 20.15 7.04
C VAL A 159 -7.62 20.43 6.01
N ASP A 160 -7.64 21.66 5.52
CA ASP A 160 -8.31 22.04 4.27
C ASP A 160 -7.34 21.81 3.11
N TYR A 161 -7.55 20.71 2.38
CA TYR A 161 -6.62 20.27 1.33
C TYR A 161 -6.61 21.19 0.11
N ILE A 162 -7.72 21.88 -0.19
CA ILE A 162 -7.78 22.82 -1.31
C ILE A 162 -6.85 24.00 -1.02
N SER A 163 -6.93 24.57 0.18
CA SER A 163 -6.05 25.65 0.61
C SER A 163 -4.59 25.20 0.65
N LEU A 164 -4.30 24.03 1.24
CA LEU A 164 -2.94 23.46 1.28
C LEU A 164 -2.33 23.32 -0.12
N TYR A 165 -3.09 22.77 -1.08
CA TYR A 165 -2.57 22.52 -2.42
C TYR A 165 -2.30 23.80 -3.20
N LYS A 166 -3.11 24.83 -3.01
CA LYS A 166 -2.85 26.17 -3.58
C LYS A 166 -1.62 26.84 -3.00
N GLU A 167 -1.33 26.61 -1.72
CA GLU A 167 -0.09 27.09 -1.10
C GLU A 167 1.15 26.39 -1.68
N MET A 168 1.06 25.08 -1.91
CA MET A 168 2.15 24.27 -2.48
C MET A 168 2.39 24.55 -3.97
N ALA A 169 1.34 24.87 -4.72
CA ALA A 169 1.39 25.14 -6.16
C ALA A 169 0.67 26.46 -6.49
N LYS A 170 1.36 27.58 -6.35
CA LYS A 170 0.79 28.92 -6.62
C LYS A 170 0.44 29.16 -8.10
N ASN A 171 1.01 28.37 -9.00
CA ASN A 171 0.75 28.33 -10.44
C ASN A 171 -0.39 27.37 -10.82
N SER A 172 -1.27 27.02 -9.87
CA SER A 172 -2.36 26.07 -10.09
C SER A 172 -3.76 26.68 -10.08
N GLU A 173 -4.66 26.01 -10.78
CA GLU A 173 -6.11 26.15 -10.68
C GLU A 173 -6.72 24.82 -10.22
N VAL A 174 -7.74 24.89 -9.36
CA VAL A 174 -8.39 23.68 -8.82
C VAL A 174 -9.75 23.48 -9.47
N HIS A 175 -10.01 22.24 -9.92
CA HIS A 175 -11.21 21.82 -10.61
C HIS A 175 -11.76 20.54 -9.97
N PHE A 176 -13.09 20.40 -9.92
CA PHE A 176 -13.73 19.26 -9.27
C PHE A 176 -14.64 18.54 -10.26
N PHE A 177 -14.41 17.24 -10.47
CA PHE A 177 -15.22 16.36 -11.32
C PHE A 177 -14.84 14.89 -11.07
N ASN A 178 -15.71 13.94 -11.42
CA ASN A 178 -15.43 12.51 -11.22
C ASN A 178 -15.22 11.72 -12.52
N ASN A 179 -15.63 12.26 -13.67
CA ASN A 179 -15.38 11.60 -14.94
C ASN A 179 -14.02 12.05 -15.48
N PRO A 180 -13.01 11.16 -15.57
CA PRO A 180 -11.64 11.54 -15.92
C PRO A 180 -11.54 12.19 -17.30
N LYS A 181 -12.48 11.93 -18.23
CA LYS A 181 -12.48 12.55 -19.57
C LYS A 181 -12.68 14.06 -19.53
N ASP A 182 -13.33 14.57 -18.48
CA ASP A 182 -13.58 15.99 -18.33
C ASP A 182 -12.29 16.81 -18.19
N VAL A 183 -11.17 16.15 -17.83
CA VAL A 183 -9.83 16.76 -17.84
C VAL A 183 -9.47 17.38 -19.19
N LEU A 184 -9.97 16.80 -20.29
CA LEU A 184 -9.69 17.23 -21.67
C LEU A 184 -10.33 18.57 -22.04
N LYS A 185 -11.23 19.10 -21.20
CA LYS A 185 -11.74 20.47 -21.31
C LYS A 185 -10.69 21.50 -20.91
N PHE A 186 -9.67 21.09 -20.16
CA PHE A 186 -8.61 21.95 -19.64
C PHE A 186 -7.30 21.75 -20.40
N THR A 187 -6.84 20.51 -20.55
CA THR A 187 -5.61 20.19 -21.30
C THR A 187 -5.59 18.74 -21.76
N LYS A 188 -4.77 18.45 -22.77
CA LYS A 188 -4.49 17.10 -23.28
C LYS A 188 -3.25 16.46 -22.66
N SER A 189 -2.54 17.19 -21.80
CA SER A 189 -1.37 16.70 -21.06
C SER A 189 -1.77 16.39 -19.63
N VAL A 190 -1.78 15.10 -19.28
CA VAL A 190 -2.37 14.60 -18.04
C VAL A 190 -1.37 13.73 -17.27
N LEU A 191 -1.13 14.10 -16.01
CA LEU A 191 -0.48 13.26 -15.02
C LEU A 191 -1.55 12.55 -14.18
N VAL A 192 -1.67 11.23 -14.33
CA VAL A 192 -2.62 10.39 -13.59
C VAL A 192 -2.04 10.05 -12.22
N CYS A 193 -2.68 10.53 -11.16
CA CYS A 193 -2.20 10.39 -9.78
C CYS A 193 -2.91 9.30 -8.96
N GLN A 194 -3.84 8.57 -9.57
CA GLN A 194 -4.46 7.41 -8.95
C GLN A 194 -3.43 6.30 -8.73
N ILE A 195 -3.66 5.49 -7.72
CA ILE A 195 -2.85 4.35 -7.34
C ILE A 195 -3.41 3.12 -8.03
N HIS A 196 -4.58 2.63 -7.62
CA HIS A 196 -5.05 1.28 -7.98
C HIS A 196 -5.81 1.20 -9.30
N THR A 197 -6.34 2.34 -9.76
CA THR A 197 -7.17 2.43 -10.98
C THR A 197 -6.48 3.13 -12.16
N ARG A 198 -5.21 3.53 -11.99
CA ARG A 198 -4.42 4.32 -12.95
C ARG A 198 -4.42 3.76 -14.37
N ASP A 199 -4.25 2.45 -14.55
CA ASP A 199 -4.18 1.83 -15.88
C ASP A 199 -5.49 1.93 -16.66
N LEU A 200 -6.62 1.82 -15.95
CA LEU A 200 -7.93 1.99 -16.56
C LEU A 200 -8.12 3.46 -17.00
N THR A 201 -7.74 4.39 -16.14
CA THR A 201 -7.83 5.83 -16.42
C THR A 201 -6.93 6.23 -17.59
N LYS A 202 -5.67 5.79 -17.63
CA LYS A 202 -4.74 6.03 -18.75
C LYS A 202 -5.34 5.56 -20.08
N LYS A 203 -5.83 4.31 -20.14
CA LYS A 203 -6.50 3.75 -21.34
C LYS A 203 -7.75 4.54 -21.75
N LEU A 204 -8.50 5.06 -20.79
CA LEU A 204 -9.69 5.85 -21.06
C LEU A 204 -9.36 7.22 -21.66
N LEU A 205 -8.30 7.87 -21.15
CA LEU A 205 -7.80 9.15 -21.63
C LEU A 205 -7.20 9.04 -23.03
N GLU A 206 -6.41 8.00 -23.30
CA GLU A 206 -5.87 7.69 -24.64
C GLU A 206 -6.99 7.61 -25.67
N LYS A 207 -8.05 6.84 -25.37
CA LYS A 207 -9.22 6.70 -26.25
C LYS A 207 -10.04 7.98 -26.40
N SER A 208 -9.90 8.92 -25.47
CA SER A 208 -10.65 10.17 -25.46
C SER A 208 -9.88 11.34 -26.07
N GLY A 209 -8.62 11.12 -26.49
CA GLY A 209 -7.82 12.11 -27.23
C GLY A 209 -6.83 12.92 -26.38
N ALA A 210 -6.44 12.43 -25.20
CA ALA A 210 -5.25 12.94 -24.53
C ALA A 210 -3.98 12.65 -25.36
N GLU A 211 -2.98 13.52 -25.27
CA GLU A 211 -1.76 13.49 -26.09
C GLU A 211 -0.53 13.10 -25.27
N GLU A 212 -0.36 13.66 -24.08
CA GLU A 212 0.72 13.34 -23.16
C GLU A 212 0.12 12.73 -21.89
N ILE A 213 0.28 11.42 -21.70
CA ILE A 213 -0.33 10.71 -20.57
C ILE A 213 0.76 9.96 -19.85
N TYR A 214 0.97 10.30 -18.59
CA TYR A 214 1.87 9.58 -17.70
C TYR A 214 1.17 9.36 -16.37
N GLY A 215 1.42 8.25 -15.72
CA GLY A 215 1.04 8.07 -14.31
C GLY A 215 2.18 8.46 -13.37
N LEU A 216 1.88 8.57 -12.06
CA LEU A 216 2.92 8.69 -11.03
C LEU A 216 3.90 7.51 -11.07
N ASP A 217 3.44 6.33 -11.51
CA ASP A 217 4.26 5.14 -11.75
C ASP A 217 5.31 5.32 -12.85
N GLU A 218 5.18 6.38 -13.66
CA GLU A 218 6.07 6.65 -14.78
C GLU A 218 7.01 7.83 -14.50
N ILE A 219 6.85 8.54 -13.39
CA ILE A 219 7.73 9.64 -12.96
C ILE A 219 8.80 9.10 -12.00
N MET A 220 10.06 9.52 -12.16
CA MET A 220 11.23 9.00 -11.45
C MET A 220 11.45 7.48 -11.63
N THR A 221 11.25 6.98 -12.86
CA THR A 221 11.54 5.57 -13.23
C THR A 221 13.00 5.28 -13.56
N LYS A 222 13.83 6.32 -13.61
CA LYS A 222 15.28 6.26 -13.78
C LYS A 222 15.92 7.40 -13.00
N SER A 223 17.20 7.27 -12.70
CA SER A 223 17.94 8.33 -12.01
C SER A 223 17.97 9.61 -12.84
N VAL A 224 17.70 10.74 -12.18
CA VAL A 224 17.75 12.08 -12.73
C VAL A 224 18.76 12.87 -11.90
N ASP A 225 19.88 13.24 -12.52
CA ASP A 225 20.98 13.94 -11.85
C ASP A 225 21.44 13.25 -10.56
N GLY A 226 21.54 11.93 -10.59
CA GLY A 226 22.00 11.12 -9.45
C GLY A 226 20.93 10.84 -8.40
N SER A 227 19.67 11.16 -8.66
CA SER A 227 18.55 10.80 -7.78
C SER A 227 18.41 9.28 -7.58
N GLY A 228 17.71 8.91 -6.52
CA GLY A 228 16.97 7.66 -6.45
C GLY A 228 15.90 7.56 -7.54
N TYR A 229 15.37 6.35 -7.73
CA TYR A 229 14.31 6.05 -8.69
C TYR A 229 13.64 4.73 -8.33
N ASN A 230 12.45 4.50 -8.89
CA ASN A 230 11.77 3.21 -8.83
C ASN A 230 11.25 2.84 -10.22
N GLU A 231 11.77 1.76 -10.79
CA GLU A 231 11.48 1.37 -12.18
C GLU A 231 10.04 0.86 -12.41
N ASP A 232 9.43 0.28 -11.37
CA ASP A 232 8.09 -0.31 -11.45
C ASP A 232 6.99 0.64 -10.98
N TYR A 233 7.31 1.48 -10.00
CA TYR A 233 6.33 2.28 -9.26
C TYR A 233 6.58 3.78 -9.29
N GLY A 234 7.69 4.25 -9.86
CA GLY A 234 8.00 5.67 -9.98
C GLY A 234 7.85 6.43 -8.64
N LEU A 235 6.90 7.38 -8.61
CA LEU A 235 6.52 8.15 -7.43
C LEU A 235 5.41 7.52 -6.57
N LEU A 236 4.79 6.41 -6.98
CA LEU A 236 3.82 5.72 -6.13
C LEU A 236 4.51 5.12 -4.90
N GLY A 237 3.82 5.14 -3.75
CA GLY A 237 4.38 4.70 -2.48
C GLY A 237 5.41 5.66 -1.88
N SER A 238 5.66 6.80 -2.54
CA SER A 238 6.62 7.79 -2.06
C SER A 238 6.05 8.66 -0.93
N ASN A 239 6.94 9.16 -0.08
CA ASN A 239 6.56 9.91 1.13
C ASN A 239 7.53 11.04 1.44
N LEU A 240 7.05 12.09 2.10
CA LEU A 240 7.84 13.22 2.56
C LEU A 240 9.00 12.75 3.46
N SER A 241 10.24 13.11 3.11
CA SER A 241 11.41 12.89 3.95
C SER A 241 11.88 14.18 4.62
N THR A 242 12.01 15.25 3.82
CA THR A 242 12.31 16.62 4.27
C THR A 242 11.52 17.59 3.39
N GLU A 243 11.57 18.90 3.67
CA GLU A 243 10.76 19.91 2.97
C GLU A 243 10.92 19.95 1.44
N ASP A 244 12.03 19.43 0.91
CA ASP A 244 12.36 19.39 -0.53
C ASP A 244 12.76 18.00 -1.04
N VAL A 245 12.59 16.95 -0.22
CA VAL A 245 13.03 15.59 -0.57
C VAL A 245 11.92 14.58 -0.31
N VAL A 246 11.68 13.76 -1.33
CA VAL A 246 10.78 12.61 -1.30
C VAL A 246 11.60 11.34 -1.14
N LYS A 247 11.18 10.47 -0.22
CA LYS A 247 11.64 9.08 -0.16
C LYS A 247 10.77 8.24 -1.09
N LEU A 248 11.39 7.56 -2.04
CA LEU A 248 10.74 6.69 -3.01
C LEU A 248 10.52 5.30 -2.43
N PHE A 249 9.57 4.56 -3.00
CA PHE A 249 9.29 3.18 -2.62
C PHE A 249 10.52 2.27 -2.87
N PRO A 250 10.71 1.18 -2.11
CA PRO A 250 11.87 0.31 -2.26
C PRO A 250 11.99 -0.26 -3.67
N ARG A 251 13.24 -0.43 -4.12
CA ARG A 251 13.58 -1.16 -5.35
C ARG A 251 14.42 -2.39 -5.01
N ASP A 252 14.74 -3.23 -5.99
CA ASP A 252 15.65 -4.38 -5.82
C ASP A 252 15.29 -5.30 -4.64
N GLY A 253 14.00 -5.33 -4.25
CA GLY A 253 13.56 -5.96 -3.01
C GLY A 253 13.74 -7.47 -3.01
N GLN A 254 13.71 -8.12 -4.17
CA GLN A 254 13.84 -9.57 -4.27
C GLN A 254 15.22 -10.05 -3.80
N SER A 255 16.30 -9.37 -4.23
CA SER A 255 17.66 -9.72 -3.79
C SER A 255 17.80 -9.61 -2.27
N PHE A 256 17.15 -8.61 -1.66
CA PHE A 256 17.18 -8.41 -0.22
C PHE A 256 16.46 -9.54 0.54
N VAL A 257 15.25 -9.93 0.13
CA VAL A 257 14.50 -10.99 0.83
C VAL A 257 15.16 -12.36 0.67
N ASP A 258 15.75 -12.65 -0.49
CA ASP A 258 16.44 -13.90 -0.77
C ASP A 258 17.72 -14.01 0.09
N GLU A 259 18.56 -12.97 0.12
CA GLU A 259 19.79 -12.95 0.93
C GLU A 259 19.49 -13.05 2.44
N LEU A 260 18.45 -12.37 2.91
CA LEU A 260 18.04 -12.46 4.31
C LEU A 260 17.52 -13.86 4.65
N GLN A 261 16.75 -14.50 3.76
CA GLN A 261 16.29 -15.87 3.94
C GLN A 261 17.47 -16.84 4.04
N GLU A 262 18.45 -16.74 3.15
CA GLU A 262 19.66 -17.57 3.15
C GLU A 262 20.38 -17.50 4.51
N LYS A 263 20.53 -16.31 5.09
CA LYS A 263 21.15 -16.16 6.42
C LYS A 263 20.42 -16.89 7.53
N PHE A 264 19.09 -16.84 7.54
CA PHE A 264 18.31 -17.58 8.53
C PHE A 264 18.43 -19.09 8.32
N ILE A 265 18.44 -19.56 7.06
CA ILE A 265 18.65 -20.97 6.73
C ILE A 265 20.03 -21.43 7.22
N GLU A 266 21.09 -20.67 6.96
CA GLU A 266 22.45 -21.02 7.40
C GLU A 266 22.57 -21.10 8.93
N LYS A 267 21.94 -20.17 9.65
CA LYS A 267 22.03 -20.09 11.11
C LYS A 267 21.18 -21.16 11.82
N TYR A 268 19.94 -21.34 11.38
CA TYR A 268 18.95 -22.14 12.10
C TYR A 268 18.65 -23.48 11.42
N ASN A 269 19.09 -23.68 10.17
CA ASN A 269 18.71 -24.82 9.34
C ASN A 269 17.18 -24.94 9.22
N LYS A 270 16.53 -23.80 8.98
CA LYS A 270 15.07 -23.61 8.88
C LYS A 270 14.72 -22.77 7.67
N GLU A 271 13.73 -23.22 6.90
CA GLU A 271 13.22 -22.50 5.75
C GLU A 271 12.20 -21.45 6.23
N VAL A 272 12.71 -20.30 6.68
CA VAL A 272 11.88 -19.13 7.03
C VAL A 272 11.46 -18.40 5.76
N GLU A 273 10.32 -17.72 5.79
CA GLU A 273 9.90 -16.84 4.72
C GLU A 273 10.21 -15.38 5.06
N VAL A 274 10.47 -14.56 4.05
CA VAL A 274 10.80 -13.15 4.21
C VAL A 274 9.94 -12.31 3.26
N MET A 275 9.44 -11.17 3.74
CA MET A 275 8.76 -10.20 2.87
C MET A 275 9.06 -8.75 3.26
N ILE A 276 9.01 -7.88 2.26
CA ILE A 276 8.86 -6.44 2.48
C ILE A 276 7.37 -6.14 2.51
N TYR A 277 6.88 -5.37 3.48
CA TYR A 277 5.48 -4.97 3.57
C TYR A 277 5.33 -3.44 3.59
N GLY A 278 4.35 -2.93 2.85
CA GLY A 278 3.90 -1.54 2.90
C GLY A 278 2.62 -1.40 3.72
N ASP A 279 1.76 -0.47 3.31
CA ASP A 279 0.47 -0.21 3.95
C ASP A 279 -0.45 -1.46 3.96
N GLY A 280 -1.24 -1.60 5.03
CA GLY A 280 -2.22 -2.68 5.16
C GLY A 280 -3.42 -2.54 4.22
N ALA A 281 -3.90 -3.66 3.68
CA ALA A 281 -5.08 -3.71 2.80
C ALA A 281 -6.40 -3.79 3.58
N PHE A 282 -6.65 -2.82 4.47
CA PHE A 282 -7.90 -2.70 5.21
C PHE A 282 -8.56 -1.34 5.01
N LYS A 283 -9.85 -1.29 5.36
CA LYS A 283 -10.66 -0.08 5.30
C LYS A 283 -11.08 0.32 6.69
N ASP A 284 -10.68 1.50 7.14
CA ASP A 284 -11.10 2.05 8.42
C ASP A 284 -12.63 2.24 8.44
N PRO A 285 -13.35 1.67 9.42
CA PRO A 285 -14.79 1.83 9.50
C PRO A 285 -15.25 3.24 9.92
N VAL A 286 -14.39 4.09 10.47
CA VAL A 286 -14.79 5.42 10.95
C VAL A 286 -14.78 6.43 9.80
N GLY A 287 -13.62 6.70 9.23
CA GLY A 287 -13.43 7.63 8.11
C GLY A 287 -13.69 7.02 6.74
N LYS A 288 -13.86 5.68 6.65
CA LYS A 288 -14.08 4.96 5.37
C LYS A 288 -12.90 5.09 4.41
N ILE A 289 -11.70 5.29 4.94
CA ILE A 289 -10.44 5.37 4.20
C ILE A 289 -9.88 3.95 4.07
N TRP A 290 -9.48 3.59 2.86
CA TRP A 290 -8.62 2.44 2.59
C TRP A 290 -7.20 2.83 2.93
N GLU A 291 -6.58 2.10 3.85
CA GLU A 291 -5.22 2.42 4.30
C GLU A 291 -4.16 2.09 3.25
N LEU A 292 -4.48 1.26 2.26
CA LEU A 292 -3.58 0.91 1.15
C LEU A 292 -3.36 2.11 0.20
N ALA A 293 -2.49 3.01 0.61
CA ALA A 293 -2.03 4.16 -0.19
C ALA A 293 -0.71 3.86 -0.94
N ASP A 294 -0.12 2.69 -0.72
CA ASP A 294 0.98 2.12 -1.50
C ASP A 294 0.47 1.43 -2.78
N PRO A 295 1.32 1.29 -3.82
CA PRO A 295 0.94 0.63 -5.07
C PRO A 295 0.67 -0.87 -4.89
N VAL A 296 1.30 -1.50 -3.91
CA VAL A 296 1.16 -2.92 -3.55
C VAL A 296 1.39 -3.10 -2.05
N VAL A 297 0.81 -4.15 -1.46
CA VAL A 297 1.05 -4.49 -0.04
C VAL A 297 2.47 -5.02 0.17
N SER A 298 3.03 -5.75 -0.78
CA SER A 298 4.37 -6.33 -0.67
C SER A 298 5.13 -6.21 -1.99
N PRO A 299 6.19 -5.38 -2.06
CA PRO A 299 6.99 -5.25 -3.27
C PRO A 299 7.92 -6.44 -3.53
N ALA A 300 8.27 -7.22 -2.51
CA ALA A 300 9.11 -8.40 -2.64
C ALA A 300 8.87 -9.40 -1.51
N TYR A 301 8.95 -10.68 -1.83
CA TYR A 301 8.72 -11.77 -0.89
C TYR A 301 9.35 -13.08 -1.39
N THR A 302 9.65 -13.98 -0.46
CA THR A 302 10.17 -15.32 -0.76
C THR A 302 9.06 -16.23 -1.30
N LYS A 303 9.46 -17.26 -2.05
CA LYS A 303 8.54 -18.10 -2.84
C LYS A 303 7.43 -18.77 -2.04
N GLY A 304 7.65 -19.12 -0.77
CA GLY A 304 6.63 -19.78 0.05
C GLY A 304 5.44 -18.90 0.40
N LEU A 305 5.54 -17.57 0.19
CA LEU A 305 4.46 -16.61 0.36
C LEU A 305 3.61 -16.39 -0.90
N SER A 306 3.94 -17.08 -2.00
CA SER A 306 3.16 -16.99 -3.24
C SER A 306 1.81 -17.72 -3.14
N GLY A 307 0.77 -17.12 -3.73
CA GLY A 307 -0.56 -17.71 -3.83
C GLY A 307 -1.53 -17.25 -2.75
N THR A 308 -2.54 -18.09 -2.49
CA THR A 308 -3.67 -17.78 -1.59
C THR A 308 -3.84 -18.90 -0.56
N PRO A 309 -4.33 -18.62 0.65
CA PRO A 309 -4.64 -19.67 1.62
C PRO A 309 -5.60 -20.70 1.04
N ASN A 310 -5.33 -21.98 1.33
CA ASN A 310 -6.18 -23.11 0.96
C ASN A 310 -6.63 -23.84 2.23
N GLU A 311 -7.69 -23.35 2.86
CA GLU A 311 -8.20 -23.81 4.15
C GLU A 311 -9.61 -24.41 4.04
N LEU A 312 -9.84 -25.48 4.81
CA LEU A 312 -11.16 -26.07 4.97
C LEU A 312 -11.96 -25.32 6.02
N LYS A 313 -13.27 -25.15 5.79
CA LYS A 313 -14.18 -24.63 6.82
C LYS A 313 -14.44 -25.66 7.91
N ILE A 314 -13.59 -25.69 8.92
CA ILE A 314 -13.71 -26.56 10.11
C ILE A 314 -15.13 -26.49 10.69
N LYS A 315 -15.69 -25.30 10.85
CA LYS A 315 -17.06 -25.12 11.38
C LYS A 315 -18.14 -25.73 10.47
N TYR A 316 -18.01 -25.55 9.15
CA TYR A 316 -18.98 -26.13 8.21
C TYR A 316 -18.96 -27.66 8.27
N ILE A 317 -17.76 -28.26 8.23
CA ILE A 317 -17.58 -29.72 8.32
C ILE A 317 -18.11 -30.24 9.67
N ALA A 318 -17.83 -29.52 10.76
CA ALA A 318 -18.31 -29.89 12.09
C ALA A 318 -19.84 -29.84 12.21
N ASP A 319 -20.48 -28.82 11.63
CA ASP A 319 -21.92 -28.57 11.72
C ASP A 319 -22.75 -29.42 10.74
N THR A 320 -22.15 -29.92 9.65
CA THR A 320 -22.84 -30.67 8.60
C THR A 320 -22.55 -32.17 8.62
N GLU A 321 -21.28 -32.57 8.68
CA GLU A 321 -20.86 -33.95 8.41
C GLU A 321 -20.44 -34.72 9.66
N LEU A 322 -20.08 -34.01 10.73
CA LEU A 322 -19.62 -34.59 11.99
C LEU A 322 -20.61 -34.41 13.15
N LYS A 323 -21.84 -33.97 12.85
CA LYS A 323 -22.85 -33.56 13.84
C LYS A 323 -23.30 -34.66 14.81
N ASP A 324 -23.24 -35.93 14.40
CA ASP A 324 -23.71 -37.07 15.20
C ASP A 324 -22.59 -37.86 15.88
N LEU A 325 -21.33 -37.43 15.72
CA LEU A 325 -20.16 -38.10 16.31
C LEU A 325 -19.86 -37.60 17.73
N SER A 326 -19.19 -38.42 18.54
CA SER A 326 -18.61 -38.00 19.83
C SER A 326 -17.46 -37.01 19.61
N ILE A 327 -17.11 -36.22 20.64
CA ILE A 327 -16.07 -35.17 20.56
C ILE A 327 -14.72 -35.74 20.09
N ASP A 328 -14.34 -36.92 20.57
CA ASP A 328 -13.08 -37.56 20.22
C ASP A 328 -13.09 -38.05 18.76
N GLU A 329 -14.20 -38.62 18.30
CA GLU A 329 -14.39 -39.04 16.90
C GLU A 329 -14.43 -37.84 15.93
N ARG A 330 -15.05 -36.73 16.32
CA ARG A 330 -15.04 -35.48 15.54
C ARG A 330 -13.62 -34.96 15.36
N THR A 331 -12.84 -34.96 16.44
CA THR A 331 -11.46 -34.46 16.44
C THR A 331 -10.59 -35.31 15.53
N ALA A 332 -10.69 -36.64 15.62
CA ALA A 332 -9.95 -37.57 14.76
C ALA A 332 -10.33 -37.41 13.28
N LYS A 333 -11.63 -37.37 12.95
CA LYS A 333 -12.09 -37.20 11.56
C LYS A 333 -11.76 -35.82 10.98
N MET A 334 -11.79 -34.77 11.79
CA MET A 334 -11.40 -33.43 11.34
C MET A 334 -9.92 -33.39 10.97
N ARG A 335 -9.04 -33.99 11.79
CA ARG A 335 -7.60 -34.12 11.50
C ARG A 335 -7.34 -34.89 10.21
N GLU A 336 -8.00 -36.05 10.05
CA GLU A 336 -7.90 -36.86 8.84
C GLU A 336 -8.26 -36.04 7.59
N ARG A 337 -9.39 -35.33 7.62
CA ARG A 337 -9.85 -34.56 6.46
C ARG A 337 -8.96 -33.39 6.11
N ILE A 338 -8.40 -32.71 7.11
CA ILE A 338 -7.45 -31.61 6.88
C ILE A 338 -6.15 -32.15 6.28
N SER A 339 -5.70 -33.34 6.70
CA SER A 339 -4.52 -33.98 6.12
C SER A 339 -4.73 -34.48 4.67
N GLN A 340 -5.96 -34.83 4.30
CA GLN A 340 -6.34 -35.34 2.98
C GLN A 340 -6.86 -34.24 2.02
N LYS A 341 -6.76 -32.96 2.40
CA LYS A 341 -7.31 -31.86 1.60
C LYS A 341 -6.66 -31.77 0.21
N ALA A 342 -7.45 -31.46 -0.80
CA ALA A 342 -6.93 -31.26 -2.16
C ALA A 342 -6.09 -29.97 -2.27
N ALA A 343 -5.12 -29.97 -3.19
CA ALA A 343 -4.23 -28.84 -3.43
C ALA A 343 -4.94 -27.57 -3.94
N ASP A 344 -6.12 -27.72 -4.56
CA ASP A 344 -7.02 -26.63 -4.94
C ASP A 344 -8.47 -27.01 -4.60
N LEU A 345 -9.11 -26.22 -3.73
CA LEU A 345 -10.49 -26.42 -3.28
C LEU A 345 -11.44 -25.35 -3.85
N LYS A 346 -10.99 -24.49 -4.76
CA LYS A 346 -11.76 -23.35 -5.27
C LYS A 346 -13.07 -23.80 -5.92
N GLY A 347 -14.18 -23.24 -5.46
CA GLY A 347 -15.51 -23.51 -6.03
C GLY A 347 -16.18 -24.81 -5.57
N THR A 348 -15.58 -25.52 -4.61
CA THR A 348 -16.22 -26.66 -3.96
C THR A 348 -17.21 -26.19 -2.87
N ASN A 349 -18.16 -27.05 -2.49
CA ASN A 349 -19.06 -26.76 -1.36
C ASN A 349 -18.29 -26.51 -0.06
N GLU A 350 -17.10 -27.08 0.07
CA GLU A 350 -16.20 -26.98 1.23
C GLU A 350 -15.52 -25.61 1.34
N THR A 351 -15.47 -24.82 0.26
CA THR A 351 -14.92 -23.45 0.22
C THR A 351 -15.97 -22.34 0.10
N LEU A 352 -17.26 -22.68 0.06
CA LEU A 352 -18.38 -21.72 -0.03
C LEU A 352 -18.26 -20.61 1.02
N GLY A 353 -18.10 -19.36 0.57
CA GLY A 353 -18.00 -18.18 1.44
C GLY A 353 -16.60 -17.89 1.99
N THR A 354 -15.54 -18.33 1.32
CA THR A 354 -14.18 -17.77 1.45
C THR A 354 -13.85 -16.99 0.17
N THR A 355 -13.26 -15.80 0.32
CA THR A 355 -12.66 -15.08 -0.81
C THR A 355 -11.16 -15.28 -0.70
N PRO A 356 -10.53 -16.07 -1.60
CA PRO A 356 -9.09 -16.30 -1.52
C PRO A 356 -8.36 -14.98 -1.76
N ARG A 357 -7.68 -14.49 -0.73
CA ARG A 357 -6.82 -13.30 -0.77
C ARG A 357 -5.37 -13.73 -0.90
N GLN A 358 -4.50 -12.88 -1.43
CA GLN A 358 -3.08 -13.21 -1.48
C GLN A 358 -2.52 -13.32 -0.06
N ILE A 359 -1.64 -14.28 0.15
CA ILE A 359 -0.99 -14.50 1.45
C ILE A 359 -0.27 -13.23 1.91
N THR A 360 0.44 -12.56 0.99
CA THR A 360 1.14 -11.30 1.22
C THR A 360 0.21 -10.17 1.65
N ASP A 361 -1.00 -10.08 1.08
CA ASP A 361 -1.97 -9.03 1.45
C ASP A 361 -2.46 -9.23 2.90
N LEU A 362 -2.67 -10.49 3.29
CA LEU A 362 -3.09 -10.85 4.64
C LEU A 362 -1.97 -10.63 5.67
N LEU A 363 -0.76 -11.12 5.37
CA LEU A 363 0.41 -10.97 6.22
C LEU A 363 0.82 -9.51 6.35
N GLY A 364 0.88 -8.76 5.24
CA GLY A 364 1.21 -7.33 5.25
C GLY A 364 0.20 -6.52 6.08
N SER A 365 -1.10 -6.82 5.96
CA SER A 365 -2.11 -6.19 6.82
C SER A 365 -1.93 -6.53 8.31
N LEU A 366 -1.57 -7.77 8.64
CA LEU A 366 -1.25 -8.16 10.01
C LEU A 366 0.00 -7.44 10.53
N CYS A 367 1.02 -7.29 9.68
CA CYS A 367 2.25 -6.59 10.01
C CYS A 367 2.00 -5.11 10.28
N ASP A 368 1.24 -4.43 9.40
CA ASP A 368 0.90 -3.02 9.54
C ASP A 368 0.11 -2.76 10.84
N LEU A 369 -0.86 -3.63 11.18
CA LEU A 369 -1.55 -3.55 12.47
C LEU A 369 -0.62 -3.77 13.68
N THR A 370 0.42 -4.59 13.51
CA THR A 370 1.40 -4.90 14.56
C THR A 370 2.38 -3.75 14.78
N SER A 371 2.98 -3.21 13.71
CA SER A 371 3.86 -2.05 13.79
C SER A 371 3.09 -0.77 14.16
N GLY A 372 1.88 -0.61 13.61
CA GLY A 372 1.09 0.60 13.69
C GLY A 372 1.67 1.75 12.87
N SER A 373 0.93 2.85 12.79
CA SER A 373 1.23 4.02 11.96
C SER A 373 2.29 4.98 12.52
N GLY A 374 2.90 4.66 13.67
CA GLY A 374 3.84 5.53 14.37
C GLY A 374 5.18 4.85 14.65
N ASP A 375 6.20 5.65 14.96
CA ASP A 375 7.56 5.18 15.23
C ASP A 375 7.66 4.49 16.61
N LYS A 376 7.11 3.27 16.71
CA LYS A 376 7.29 2.39 17.88
C LYS A 376 8.66 1.73 17.90
N GLY A 377 9.53 2.04 16.93
CA GLY A 377 10.82 1.41 16.73
C GLY A 377 10.72 -0.07 16.37
N THR A 378 9.57 -0.56 15.88
CA THR A 378 9.36 -1.97 15.48
C THR A 378 9.08 -2.11 13.98
N PRO A 379 10.03 -1.75 13.10
CA PRO A 379 9.85 -1.82 11.64
C PRO A 379 10.02 -3.23 11.06
N VAL A 380 10.25 -4.23 11.93
CA VAL A 380 10.34 -5.65 11.59
C VAL A 380 9.30 -6.40 12.41
N VAL A 381 8.62 -7.37 11.81
CA VAL A 381 7.63 -8.23 12.46
C VAL A 381 8.03 -9.68 12.23
N LEU A 382 8.10 -10.46 13.31
CA LEU A 382 8.21 -11.92 13.25
C LEU A 382 6.82 -12.52 13.45
N ILE A 383 6.36 -13.29 12.46
CA ILE A 383 5.08 -14.00 12.52
C ILE A 383 5.38 -15.50 12.62
N GLN A 384 4.83 -16.15 13.65
CA GLN A 384 4.97 -17.58 13.84
C GLN A 384 3.63 -18.28 13.75
N GLY A 385 3.65 -19.46 13.12
CA GLY A 385 2.49 -20.34 13.00
C GLY A 385 1.32 -19.79 12.19
N TYR A 386 1.63 -18.99 11.17
CA TYR A 386 0.62 -18.51 10.23
C TYR A 386 0.07 -19.65 9.34
N PHE A 387 0.92 -20.60 8.96
CA PHE A 387 0.56 -21.69 8.04
C PHE A 387 0.14 -22.99 8.76
N ASP A 388 0.13 -22.98 10.09
CA ASP A 388 -0.28 -24.12 10.88
C ASP A 388 -1.80 -24.31 10.82
N ASN A 389 -2.25 -25.55 10.85
CA ASN A 389 -3.65 -25.92 10.84
C ASN A 389 -3.97 -26.91 11.96
N TYR A 390 -5.24 -27.28 12.08
CA TYR A 390 -5.73 -28.14 13.17
C TYR A 390 -5.13 -29.57 13.19
N SER A 391 -4.48 -30.01 12.11
CA SER A 391 -3.72 -31.28 12.08
C SER A 391 -2.24 -31.13 12.41
N ASN A 392 -1.72 -29.90 12.49
CA ASN A 392 -0.39 -29.63 13.02
C ASN A 392 -0.49 -29.68 14.56
N ASP A 393 0.24 -30.59 15.19
CA ASP A 393 0.26 -30.74 16.66
C ASP A 393 1.02 -29.60 17.33
#